data_AF-A0A658BMN2-F1
#
_entry.id   AF-A0A658BMN2-F1
#
_cell.length_a   1.000
_cell.length_b   1.000
_cell.length_c   1.000
_cell.angle_alpha   90.00
_cell.angle_beta   90.00
_cell.angle_gamma   90.00
#
_symmetry.space_group_name_H-M   'P 1'
#
loop_
_entity.id
_entity.type
_entity.pdbx_description
1 polymer ?
#
loop_
_entity_poly.entity_id
_entity_poly.type
_entity_poly.pdbx_seq_one_letter_code
_entity_poly.pdbx_strand_id
1 'polypeptide(L)'
;MNSLPPAIFLMGPTASGKTGVAVELAQHLPVEIISVDSALVYRGMDIGTAKPDAATLAVAPHHLIDVIDPTRSYSAAQFRTDALRLMAEITARGRIPLLAGGTMLYFKALREGLNDLPQADPALRAELEERARQEGWPALHRELACLDPETAARLKPADAQRIQRALEVCLLSGTAMSALLANEQQAGLPYRLIQ
;
A
#
# COMPACT_ATOMS: atom_id res chain seq x y z
N MET A 1 30.49 9.26 -9.68
CA MET A 1 29.71 8.58 -8.63
C MET A 1 28.24 8.86 -8.92
N ASN A 2 27.49 7.90 -9.48
CA ASN A 2 26.05 8.09 -9.69
C ASN A 2 25.35 7.96 -8.33
N SER A 3 25.16 9.08 -7.64
CA SER A 3 24.30 9.12 -6.46
C SER A 3 22.85 8.90 -6.89
N LEU A 4 22.13 8.02 -6.20
CA LEU A 4 20.69 7.84 -6.40
C LEU A 4 19.95 9.18 -6.28
N PRO A 5 18.90 9.42 -7.07
CA PRO A 5 18.10 10.64 -6.98
C PRO A 5 17.47 10.78 -5.58
N PRO A 6 17.30 12.00 -5.06
CA PRO A 6 16.66 12.22 -3.77
C PRO A 6 15.15 11.99 -3.83
N ALA A 7 14.57 11.51 -2.74
CA ALA A 7 13.13 11.56 -2.48
C ALA A 7 12.87 11.87 -1.00
N ILE A 8 11.77 12.53 -0.68
CA ILE A 8 11.43 12.96 0.67
C ILE A 8 10.22 12.19 1.16
N PHE A 9 10.28 11.60 2.36
CA PHE A 9 9.14 11.01 3.04
C PHE A 9 8.69 11.92 4.18
N LEU A 10 7.48 12.48 4.06
CA LEU A 10 6.82 13.24 5.11
C LEU A 10 5.75 12.37 5.76
N MET A 11 6.17 11.60 6.77
CA MET A 11 5.34 10.66 7.51
C MET A 11 4.77 11.28 8.78
N GLY A 12 3.58 10.84 9.20
CA GLY A 12 3.01 11.26 10.49
C GLY A 12 1.54 10.86 10.65
N PRO A 13 1.03 10.80 11.89
CA PRO A 13 -0.34 10.37 12.17
C PRO A 13 -1.38 11.31 11.56
N THR A 14 -2.63 10.88 11.45
CA THR A 14 -3.74 11.76 11.03
C THR A 14 -3.79 13.01 11.92
N ALA A 15 -4.19 14.16 11.34
CA ALA A 15 -4.27 15.46 12.04
C ALA A 15 -2.95 16.07 12.57
N SER A 16 -1.77 15.57 12.14
CA SER A 16 -0.45 16.15 12.50
C SER A 16 -0.02 17.37 11.67
N GLY A 17 -0.87 17.91 10.80
CA GLY A 17 -0.53 19.09 9.99
C GLY A 17 0.35 18.85 8.76
N LYS A 18 0.59 17.58 8.37
CA LYS A 18 1.44 17.20 7.22
C LYS A 18 1.10 17.94 5.93
N THR A 19 -0.19 18.11 5.62
CA THR A 19 -0.62 18.80 4.40
C THR A 19 -0.08 20.23 4.35
N GLY A 20 -0.15 20.97 5.46
CA GLY A 20 0.40 22.32 5.54
C GLY A 20 1.91 22.34 5.30
N VAL A 21 2.65 21.42 5.94
CA VAL A 21 4.09 21.29 5.73
C VAL A 21 4.43 20.91 4.28
N ALA A 22 3.67 20.00 3.67
CA ALA A 22 3.89 19.58 2.28
C ALA A 22 3.67 20.74 1.30
N VAL A 23 2.63 21.54 1.51
CA VAL A 23 2.34 22.75 0.73
C VAL A 23 3.47 23.77 0.87
N GLU A 24 3.91 24.04 2.10
CA GLU A 24 5.02 24.96 2.37
C GLU A 24 6.32 24.52 1.67
N LEU A 25 6.63 23.22 1.73
CA LEU A 25 7.78 22.65 1.03
C LEU A 25 7.65 22.78 -0.49
N ALA A 26 6.45 22.58 -1.06
CA ALA A 26 6.21 22.71 -2.50
C ALA A 26 6.35 24.14 -3.03
N GLN A 27 6.16 25.14 -2.17
CA GLN A 27 6.38 26.55 -2.51
C GLN A 27 7.86 26.95 -2.50
N HIS A 28 8.68 26.31 -1.65
CA HIS A 28 10.08 26.69 -1.44
C HIS A 28 11.09 25.76 -2.09
N LEU A 29 10.72 24.53 -2.42
CA LEU A 29 11.59 23.51 -3.01
C LEU A 29 11.03 23.02 -4.34
N PRO A 30 11.90 22.51 -5.25
CA PRO A 30 11.46 21.94 -6.52
C PRO A 30 10.88 20.52 -6.32
N VAL A 31 9.88 20.38 -5.45
CA VAL A 31 9.23 19.11 -5.14
C VAL A 31 7.91 18.95 -5.89
N GLU A 32 7.47 17.72 -6.09
CA GLU A 32 6.09 17.38 -6.47
C GLU A 32 5.52 16.40 -5.44
N ILE A 33 4.28 16.62 -5.00
CA ILE A 33 3.69 15.86 -3.90
C ILE A 33 2.99 14.61 -4.42
N ILE A 34 3.31 13.46 -3.84
CA ILE A 34 2.56 12.21 -4.01
C ILE A 34 1.85 11.93 -2.69
N SER A 35 0.53 11.83 -2.72
CA SER A 35 -0.28 11.44 -1.57
C SER A 35 -0.01 9.98 -1.18
N VAL A 36 0.26 9.73 0.10
CA VAL A 36 0.43 8.39 0.68
C VAL A 36 -0.69 8.13 1.69
N ASP A 37 -1.91 8.05 1.18
CA ASP A 37 -3.11 7.85 1.97
C ASP A 37 -4.07 6.90 1.26
N SER A 38 -4.56 5.90 1.98
CA SER A 38 -5.46 4.86 1.43
C SER A 38 -6.89 5.33 1.22
N ALA A 39 -7.28 6.49 1.75
CA ALA A 39 -8.62 7.05 1.62
C ALA A 39 -8.68 8.21 0.60
N LEU A 40 -7.62 9.02 0.48
CA LEU A 40 -7.59 10.16 -0.45
C LEU A 40 -7.62 9.77 -1.93
N VAL A 41 -7.30 8.51 -2.23
CA VAL A 41 -7.35 7.96 -3.60
C VAL A 41 -8.77 7.89 -4.17
N TYR A 42 -9.81 7.87 -3.32
CA TYR A 42 -11.20 7.67 -3.74
C TYR A 42 -11.90 8.97 -4.15
N ARG A 43 -12.54 8.91 -5.33
CA ARG A 43 -13.36 9.99 -5.89
C ARG A 43 -14.60 10.28 -5.05
N GLY A 44 -14.87 11.55 -4.82
CA GLY A 44 -16.07 12.02 -4.11
C GLY A 44 -16.08 11.74 -2.60
N MET A 45 -15.02 11.17 -2.05
CA MET A 45 -14.84 10.96 -0.61
C MET A 45 -14.00 12.09 -0.01
N ASP A 46 -14.53 13.32 0.05
CA ASP A 46 -13.73 14.51 0.34
C ASP A 46 -13.72 14.88 1.84
N ILE A 47 -14.90 15.08 2.41
CA ILE A 47 -15.06 15.60 3.78
C ILE A 47 -14.57 14.57 4.81
N GLY A 48 -15.05 13.32 4.71
CA GLY A 48 -14.75 12.27 5.68
C GLY A 48 -13.29 11.80 5.68
N THR A 49 -12.53 12.14 4.63
CA THR A 49 -11.12 11.76 4.48
C THR A 49 -10.17 12.92 4.76
N ALA A 50 -10.70 14.12 5.07
CA ALA A 50 -9.94 15.36 5.21
C ALA A 50 -9.08 15.66 3.97
N LYS A 51 -9.65 15.46 2.77
CA LYS A 51 -8.99 15.74 1.50
C LYS A 51 -8.63 17.23 1.40
N PRO A 52 -7.42 17.58 0.92
CA PRO A 52 -7.08 18.98 0.66
C PRO A 52 -8.11 19.62 -0.27
N ASP A 53 -8.53 20.85 0.05
CA ASP A 53 -9.51 21.56 -0.75
C ASP A 53 -8.93 22.03 -2.10
N ALA A 54 -9.81 22.48 -3.00
CA ALA A 54 -9.42 22.92 -4.33
C ALA A 54 -8.41 24.09 -4.31
N ALA A 55 -8.51 24.99 -3.33
CA ALA A 55 -7.57 26.09 -3.18
C ALA A 55 -6.16 25.59 -2.82
N THR A 56 -6.07 24.63 -1.90
CA THR A 56 -4.81 23.97 -1.52
C THR A 56 -4.21 23.20 -2.70
N LEU A 57 -5.02 22.43 -3.43
CA LEU A 57 -4.57 21.64 -4.58
C LEU A 57 -4.15 22.50 -5.78
N ALA A 58 -4.73 23.69 -5.95
CA ALA A 58 -4.30 24.64 -6.96
C ALA A 58 -2.89 25.20 -6.68
N VAL A 59 -2.56 25.38 -5.40
CA VAL A 59 -1.24 25.86 -4.97
C VAL A 59 -0.20 24.74 -4.97
N ALA A 60 -0.56 23.56 -4.48
CA ALA A 60 0.31 22.40 -4.41
C ALA A 60 -0.44 21.17 -4.93
N PRO A 61 -0.35 20.84 -6.23
CA PRO A 61 -0.96 19.65 -6.78
C PRO A 61 -0.42 18.39 -6.09
N HIS A 62 -1.34 17.52 -5.67
CA HIS A 62 -1.01 16.22 -5.10
C HIS A 62 -1.39 15.13 -6.09
N HIS A 63 -0.42 14.28 -6.45
CA HIS A 63 -0.68 13.04 -7.17
C HIS A 63 -1.36 12.01 -6.26
N LEU A 64 -2.03 11.02 -6.86
CA LEU A 64 -2.75 9.94 -6.16
C LEU A 64 -3.90 10.40 -5.25
N ILE A 65 -4.55 11.50 -5.64
CA ILE A 65 -5.87 11.89 -5.14
C ILE A 65 -6.89 11.67 -6.26
N ASP A 66 -8.09 11.19 -5.91
CA ASP A 66 -9.19 11.00 -6.88
C ASP A 66 -8.86 10.07 -8.07
N VAL A 67 -8.02 9.06 -7.84
CA VAL A 67 -7.56 8.14 -8.89
C VAL A 67 -8.49 6.96 -9.12
N ILE A 68 -9.32 6.60 -8.13
CA ILE A 68 -10.15 5.39 -8.19
C ILE A 68 -11.59 5.64 -7.69
N ASP A 69 -12.53 4.85 -8.21
CA ASP A 69 -13.92 4.85 -7.76
C ASP A 69 -14.07 4.15 -6.39
N PRO A 70 -14.93 4.65 -5.47
CA PRO A 70 -15.15 4.04 -4.15
C PRO A 70 -15.58 2.57 -4.15
N THR A 71 -16.15 2.07 -5.27
CA THR A 71 -16.57 0.67 -5.39
C THR A 71 -15.42 -0.29 -5.71
N ARG A 72 -14.24 0.23 -6.04
CA ARG A 72 -13.05 -0.56 -6.38
C ARG A 72 -12.05 -0.56 -5.24
N SER A 73 -11.25 -1.61 -5.12
CA SER A 73 -10.20 -1.68 -4.09
C SER A 73 -8.87 -1.13 -4.59
N TYR A 74 -8.17 -0.39 -3.74
CA TYR A 74 -6.80 0.09 -3.98
C TYR A 74 -5.81 -0.56 -3.02
N SER A 75 -4.83 -1.29 -3.56
CA SER A 75 -3.90 -2.11 -2.76
C SER A 75 -2.54 -1.44 -2.59
N ALA A 76 -1.76 -1.91 -1.60
CA ALA A 76 -0.38 -1.46 -1.43
C ALA A 76 0.51 -1.77 -2.66
N ALA A 77 0.20 -2.83 -3.41
CA ALA A 77 0.89 -3.18 -4.66
C ALA A 77 0.59 -2.20 -5.79
N GLN A 78 -0.68 -1.80 -5.92
CA GLN A 78 -1.09 -0.76 -6.86
C GLN A 78 -0.45 0.58 -6.49
N PHE A 79 -0.52 0.97 -5.20
CA PHE A 79 0.18 2.15 -4.70
C PHE A 79 1.67 2.15 -5.04
N ARG A 80 2.39 1.06 -4.75
CA ARG A 80 3.82 0.95 -5.06
C ARG A 80 4.09 1.17 -6.54
N THR A 81 3.29 0.53 -7.40
CA THR A 81 3.42 0.63 -8.86
C THR A 81 3.22 2.07 -9.33
N ASP A 82 2.13 2.70 -8.89
CA ASP A 82 1.80 4.07 -9.24
C ASP A 82 2.81 5.08 -8.69
N ALA A 83 3.22 4.92 -7.44
CA ALA A 83 4.21 5.77 -6.79
C ALA A 83 5.56 5.68 -7.49
N LEU A 84 6.07 4.48 -7.80
CA LEU A 84 7.34 4.32 -8.52
C LEU A 84 7.30 4.96 -9.91
N ARG A 85 6.19 4.79 -10.64
CA ARG A 85 5.99 5.44 -11.94
C ARG A 85 6.04 6.97 -11.79
N LEU A 86 5.26 7.52 -10.85
CA LEU A 86 5.21 8.96 -10.61
C LEU A 86 6.56 9.51 -10.13
N MET A 87 7.26 8.81 -9.25
CA MET A 87 8.59 9.20 -8.79
C MET A 87 9.56 9.31 -9.96
N ALA A 88 9.56 8.32 -10.87
CA ALA A 88 10.40 8.34 -12.06
C ALA A 88 10.05 9.52 -12.99
N GLU A 89 8.77 9.77 -13.22
CA GLU A 89 8.28 10.89 -14.04
C GLU A 89 8.65 12.26 -13.44
N ILE A 90 8.48 12.44 -12.13
CA ILE A 90 8.86 13.65 -11.38
C ILE A 90 10.38 13.87 -11.47
N THR A 91 11.15 12.81 -11.29
CA THR A 91 12.62 12.85 -11.38
C THR A 91 13.08 13.22 -12.78
N ALA A 92 12.43 12.68 -13.83
CA ALA A 92 12.72 13.01 -15.21
C ALA A 92 12.44 14.48 -15.55
N ARG A 93 11.51 15.13 -14.83
CA ARG A 93 11.26 16.58 -14.88
C ARG A 93 12.25 17.41 -14.07
N GLY A 94 13.27 16.79 -13.46
CA GLY A 94 14.27 17.47 -12.62
C GLY A 94 13.74 17.90 -11.25
N ARG A 95 12.61 17.33 -10.81
CA ARG A 95 11.97 17.63 -9.50
C ARG A 95 12.18 16.49 -8.52
N ILE A 96 11.94 16.77 -7.25
CA ILE A 96 12.12 15.83 -6.13
C ILE A 96 10.75 15.26 -5.72
N PRO A 97 10.54 13.93 -5.74
CA PRO A 97 9.31 13.34 -5.22
C PRO A 97 9.19 13.58 -3.71
N LEU A 98 8.10 14.22 -3.27
CA LEU A 98 7.73 14.40 -1.87
C LEU A 98 6.52 13.53 -1.56
N LEU A 99 6.73 12.45 -0.83
CA LEU A 99 5.69 11.51 -0.45
C LEU A 99 5.13 11.88 0.92
N ALA A 100 3.89 12.36 0.97
CA ALA A 100 3.27 12.88 2.18
C ALA A 100 2.01 12.07 2.54
N GLY A 101 1.93 11.55 3.76
CA GLY A 101 0.75 10.80 4.18
C GLY A 101 0.90 9.99 5.47
N GLY A 102 -0.16 9.24 5.79
CA GLY A 102 -0.30 8.50 7.05
C GLY A 102 -0.30 6.97 6.90
N THR A 103 -0.44 6.43 5.68
CA THR A 103 -0.57 4.98 5.48
C THR A 103 0.80 4.30 5.55
N MET A 104 1.23 3.92 6.75
CA MET A 104 2.57 3.33 6.98
C MET A 104 2.80 2.03 6.19
N LEU A 105 1.75 1.25 5.91
CA LEU A 105 1.84 0.07 5.06
C LEU A 105 2.30 0.43 3.63
N TYR A 106 1.85 1.56 3.09
CA TYR A 106 2.22 2.02 1.75
C TYR A 106 3.69 2.49 1.71
N PHE A 107 4.14 3.23 2.72
CA PHE A 107 5.56 3.59 2.86
C PHE A 107 6.45 2.35 2.99
N LYS A 108 6.03 1.36 3.80
CA LYS A 108 6.74 0.09 3.95
C LYS A 108 6.83 -0.64 2.60
N ALA A 109 5.70 -0.81 1.92
CA ALA A 109 5.61 -1.44 0.61
C ALA A 109 6.51 -0.76 -0.44
N LEU A 110 6.58 0.57 -0.42
CA LEU A 110 7.41 1.32 -1.36
C LEU A 110 8.92 1.16 -1.05
N ARG A 111 9.29 1.21 0.23
CA ARG A 111 10.69 1.13 0.68
C ARG A 111 11.28 -0.27 0.57
N GLU A 112 10.55 -1.26 1.06
CA GLU A 112 11.00 -2.65 1.21
C GLU A 112 10.54 -3.52 0.04
N GLY A 113 9.65 -2.99 -0.80
CA GLY A 113 8.97 -3.76 -1.79
C GLY A 113 7.81 -4.59 -1.23
N LEU A 114 7.14 -5.28 -2.15
CA LEU A 114 6.08 -6.23 -1.85
C LEU A 114 6.42 -7.53 -2.55
N ASN A 115 6.05 -8.60 -1.87
CA ASN A 115 6.09 -9.94 -2.41
C ASN A 115 5.06 -10.11 -3.54
N ASP A 116 5.44 -10.80 -4.60
CA ASP A 116 4.59 -11.16 -5.74
C ASP A 116 3.65 -12.30 -5.34
N LEU A 117 2.70 -11.93 -4.50
CA LEU A 117 1.60 -12.82 -4.11
C LEU A 117 0.45 -12.65 -5.11
N PRO A 118 -0.28 -13.74 -5.44
CA PRO A 118 -1.44 -13.67 -6.31
C PRO A 118 -2.41 -12.56 -5.90
N GLN A 119 -2.99 -11.86 -6.88
CA GLN A 119 -4.04 -10.88 -6.60
C GLN A 119 -5.22 -11.54 -5.89
N ALA A 120 -5.97 -10.72 -5.15
CA ALA A 120 -7.18 -11.18 -4.49
C ALA A 120 -8.21 -11.68 -5.52
N ASP A 121 -8.83 -12.83 -5.26
CA ASP A 121 -9.92 -13.35 -6.08
C ASP A 121 -11.23 -13.23 -5.30
N PRO A 122 -12.15 -12.33 -5.72
CA PRO A 122 -13.43 -12.13 -5.05
C PRO A 122 -14.28 -13.41 -4.93
N ALA A 123 -14.24 -14.29 -5.93
CA ALA A 123 -15.03 -15.52 -5.93
C ALA A 123 -14.51 -16.49 -4.85
N LEU A 124 -13.18 -16.68 -4.81
CA LEU A 124 -12.53 -17.52 -3.81
C LEU A 124 -12.72 -16.95 -2.39
N ARG A 125 -12.67 -15.62 -2.22
CA ARG A 125 -12.94 -15.00 -0.91
C ARG A 125 -14.34 -15.27 -0.40
N ALA A 126 -15.34 -15.12 -1.28
CA ALA A 126 -16.72 -15.43 -0.95
C ALA A 126 -16.90 -16.90 -0.58
N GLU A 127 -16.23 -17.81 -1.29
CA GLU A 127 -16.23 -19.23 -0.95
C GLU A 127 -15.61 -19.50 0.44
N LEU A 128 -14.43 -18.93 0.72
CA LEU A 128 -13.77 -19.07 2.02
C LEU A 128 -14.60 -18.48 3.16
N GLU A 129 -15.29 -17.36 2.94
CA GLU A 129 -16.21 -16.77 3.91
C GLU A 129 -17.44 -17.64 4.18
N GLU A 130 -17.99 -18.26 3.13
CA GLU A 130 -19.09 -19.21 3.28
C GLU A 130 -18.66 -20.43 4.10
N ARG A 131 -17.50 -21.01 3.79
CA ARG A 131 -16.91 -22.12 4.54
C ARG A 131 -16.64 -21.73 5.99
N ALA A 132 -16.08 -20.54 6.22
CA ALA A 132 -15.86 -20.02 7.58
C ALA A 132 -17.17 -19.85 8.36
N ARG A 133 -18.29 -19.54 7.70
CA ARG A 133 -19.61 -19.45 8.35
C ARG A 133 -20.14 -20.81 8.78
N GLN A 134 -19.86 -21.86 8.00
CA GLN A 134 -20.33 -23.22 8.25
C GLN A 134 -19.43 -23.98 9.24
N GLU A 135 -18.11 -23.85 9.11
CA GLU A 135 -17.11 -24.63 9.84
C GLU A 135 -16.37 -23.84 10.93
N GLY A 136 -16.36 -22.50 10.82
CA GLY A 136 -15.62 -21.59 11.68
C GLY A 136 -14.17 -21.34 11.23
N TRP A 137 -13.66 -20.12 11.49
CA TRP A 137 -12.26 -19.77 11.23
C TRP A 137 -11.21 -20.71 11.85
N PRO A 138 -11.42 -21.28 13.07
CA PRO A 138 -10.49 -22.28 13.60
C PRO A 138 -10.38 -23.56 12.76
N ALA A 139 -11.42 -23.93 11.99
CA ALA A 139 -11.35 -25.06 11.07
C ALA A 139 -10.48 -24.73 9.85
N LEU A 140 -10.70 -23.56 9.25
CA LEU A 140 -9.87 -23.06 8.14
C LEU A 140 -8.42 -22.83 8.57
N HIS A 141 -8.16 -22.44 9.83
CA HIS A 141 -6.79 -22.35 10.37
C HIS A 141 -6.10 -23.72 10.41
N ARG A 142 -6.82 -24.81 10.72
CA ARG A 142 -6.27 -26.17 10.66
C ARG A 142 -5.97 -26.61 9.23
N GLU A 143 -6.84 -26.27 8.27
CA GLU A 143 -6.56 -26.49 6.84
C GLU A 143 -5.31 -25.73 6.40
N LEU A 144 -5.18 -24.46 6.81
CA LEU A 144 -3.97 -23.68 6.55
C LEU A 144 -2.74 -24.35 7.16
N ALA A 145 -2.84 -24.95 8.35
CA ALA A 145 -1.73 -25.68 8.95
C ALA A 145 -1.28 -26.91 8.15
N CYS A 146 -2.15 -27.48 7.32
CA CYS A 146 -1.79 -28.56 6.39
C CYS A 146 -1.08 -28.02 5.13
N LEU A 147 -1.48 -26.84 4.63
CA LEU A 147 -0.94 -26.25 3.40
C LEU A 147 0.33 -25.41 3.63
N ASP A 148 0.36 -24.66 4.73
CA ASP A 148 1.45 -23.76 5.13
C ASP A 148 1.57 -23.74 6.67
N PRO A 149 2.25 -24.74 7.25
CA PRO A 149 2.44 -24.87 8.70
C PRO A 149 3.13 -23.65 9.33
N GLU A 150 4.08 -23.04 8.61
CA GLU A 150 4.86 -21.90 9.09
C GLU A 150 3.98 -20.65 9.23
N THR A 151 3.16 -20.35 8.22
CA THR A 151 2.20 -19.24 8.33
C THR A 151 1.14 -19.52 9.37
N ALA A 152 0.58 -20.75 9.42
CA ALA A 152 -0.41 -21.12 10.42
C ALA A 152 0.10 -20.93 11.86
N ALA A 153 1.36 -21.30 12.15
CA ALA A 153 1.97 -21.15 13.47
C ALA A 153 2.10 -19.68 13.92
N ARG A 154 2.25 -18.73 12.99
CA ARG A 154 2.34 -17.29 13.27
C ARG A 154 0.98 -16.63 13.47
N LEU A 155 -0.08 -17.21 12.91
CA LEU A 155 -1.43 -16.64 12.94
C LEU A 155 -2.25 -17.18 14.11
N LYS A 156 -3.02 -16.30 14.74
CA LYS A 156 -4.01 -16.71 15.74
C LYS A 156 -5.21 -17.34 15.01
N PRO A 157 -5.84 -18.40 15.54
CA PRO A 157 -7.01 -19.03 14.90
C PRO A 157 -8.22 -18.09 14.69
N ALA A 158 -8.27 -16.98 15.41
CA ALA A 158 -9.32 -15.96 15.29
C ALA A 158 -8.98 -14.83 14.29
N ASP A 159 -7.79 -14.85 13.68
CA ASP A 159 -7.35 -13.82 12.72
C ASP A 159 -7.93 -14.09 11.32
N ALA A 160 -9.25 -13.93 11.22
CA ALA A 160 -10.05 -14.25 10.03
C ALA A 160 -9.45 -13.68 8.74
N GLN A 161 -9.07 -12.41 8.76
CA GLN A 161 -8.53 -11.72 7.59
C GLN A 161 -7.19 -12.32 7.13
N ARG A 162 -6.28 -12.62 8.06
CA ARG A 162 -4.98 -13.19 7.70
C ARG A 162 -5.08 -14.66 7.32
N ILE A 163 -5.97 -15.42 7.95
CA ILE A 163 -6.24 -16.82 7.59
C ILE A 163 -6.82 -16.89 6.17
N GLN A 164 -7.85 -16.09 5.88
CA GLN A 164 -8.45 -16.03 4.55
C GLN A 164 -7.39 -15.70 3.49
N ARG A 165 -6.55 -14.68 3.73
CA ARG A 165 -5.49 -14.31 2.78
C ARG A 165 -4.45 -15.40 2.59
N ALA A 166 -4.03 -16.07 3.66
CA ALA A 166 -3.03 -17.13 3.56
C ALA A 166 -3.56 -18.34 2.77
N LEU A 167 -4.81 -18.75 3.04
CA LEU A 167 -5.49 -19.80 2.27
C LEU A 167 -5.69 -19.40 0.80
N GLU A 168 -6.18 -18.18 0.56
CA GLU A 168 -6.34 -17.62 -0.79
C GLU A 168 -5.02 -17.72 -1.60
N VAL A 169 -3.90 -17.31 -1.00
CA VAL A 169 -2.58 -17.40 -1.64
C VAL A 169 -2.19 -18.85 -1.93
N CYS A 170 -2.36 -19.75 -0.95
CA CYS A 170 -2.01 -21.16 -1.12
C CYS A 170 -2.83 -21.82 -2.24
N LEU A 171 -4.13 -21.54 -2.29
CA LEU A 171 -5.05 -22.12 -3.27
C LEU A 171 -4.83 -21.55 -4.69
N LEU A 172 -4.57 -20.24 -4.82
CA LEU A 172 -4.33 -19.61 -6.13
C LEU A 172 -2.95 -19.97 -6.72
N SER A 173 -1.92 -20.05 -5.88
CA SER A 173 -0.55 -20.32 -6.34
C SER A 173 -0.17 -21.81 -6.36
N GLY A 174 -0.95 -22.66 -5.67
CA GLY A 174 -0.59 -24.05 -5.40
C GLY A 174 0.64 -24.22 -4.50
N THR A 175 1.14 -23.13 -3.91
CA THR A 175 2.38 -23.10 -3.12
C THR A 175 2.12 -22.44 -1.76
N ALA A 176 2.81 -22.89 -0.70
CA ALA A 176 2.73 -22.27 0.62
C ALA A 176 3.10 -20.77 0.56
N MET A 177 2.32 -19.91 1.23
CA MET A 177 2.58 -18.47 1.28
C MET A 177 3.96 -18.17 1.89
N SER A 178 4.36 -18.88 2.94
CA SER A 178 5.69 -18.79 3.55
C SER A 178 6.83 -19.01 2.54
N ALA A 179 6.69 -19.99 1.65
CA ALA A 179 7.68 -20.27 0.62
C ALA A 179 7.78 -19.15 -0.43
N LEU A 180 6.65 -18.59 -0.86
CA LEU A 180 6.63 -17.42 -1.75
C LEU A 180 7.28 -16.21 -1.08
N LEU A 181 7.01 -16.01 0.20
CA LEU A 181 7.61 -14.91 0.97
C LEU A 181 9.13 -15.04 1.12
N ALA A 182 9.66 -16.26 1.17
CA ALA A 182 11.09 -16.54 1.34
C ALA A 182 11.90 -16.39 0.05
N ASN A 183 11.28 -16.61 -1.12
CA ASN A 183 11.99 -16.68 -2.41
C ASN A 183 12.25 -15.33 -3.09
N GLU A 184 11.74 -14.22 -2.55
CA GLU A 184 11.79 -12.95 -3.26
C GLU A 184 12.84 -11.99 -2.74
N GLN A 185 13.73 -11.61 -3.67
CA GLN A 185 14.64 -10.50 -3.48
C GLN A 185 13.85 -9.20 -3.50
N GLN A 186 13.75 -8.56 -2.33
CA GLN A 186 13.19 -7.23 -2.19
C GLN A 186 13.95 -6.26 -3.09
N ALA A 187 13.33 -5.87 -4.21
CA ALA A 187 13.86 -4.81 -5.06
C ALA A 187 13.80 -3.49 -4.28
N GLY A 188 14.95 -3.08 -3.74
CA GLY A 188 15.09 -1.86 -2.96
C GLY A 188 14.68 -0.63 -3.76
N LEU A 189 14.21 0.41 -3.05
CA LEU A 189 13.81 1.66 -3.66
C LEU A 189 15.01 2.35 -4.35
N PRO A 190 14.94 2.70 -5.65
CA PRO A 190 16.07 3.31 -6.37
C PRO A 190 16.23 4.81 -6.08
N TYR A 191 16.07 5.21 -4.81
CA TYR A 191 16.12 6.61 -4.35
C TYR A 191 16.91 6.72 -3.05
N ARG A 192 17.60 7.84 -2.89
CA ARG A 192 18.17 8.25 -1.60
C ARG A 192 17.07 8.97 -0.80
N LEU A 193 16.56 8.30 0.23
CA LEU A 193 15.50 8.84 1.09
C LEU A 193 16.01 9.91 2.06
N ILE A 194 15.24 10.99 2.17
CA ILE A 194 15.31 12.03 3.20
C ILE A 194 14.02 11.90 4.02
N GLN A 195 14.13 11.75 5.34
CA GLN A 195 13.02 11.42 6.24
C GLN A 195 13.09 12.30 7.49
#